data_AF-A0A2H3S4K3-F1
#
_entry.id   AF-A0A2H3S4K3-F1
#
_cell.length_a   1.000
_cell.length_b   1.000
_cell.length_c   1.000
_cell.angle_alpha   90.00
_cell.angle_beta   90.00
_cell.angle_gamma   90.00
#
_symmetry.space_group_name_H-M   'P 1'
#
loop_
_entity.id
_entity.type
_entity.pdbx_description
1 polymer ?
#
loop_
_entity_poly.entity_id
_entity_poly.type
_entity_poly.pdbx_seq_one_letter_code
_entity_poly.pdbx_strand_id
1 'polypeptide(L)'
;MLTCRPAEHPVDKSVMKAFYVDAARGRLASGGQASSGPIPLIFFENMPGIGELDRYRNGFTLISGNANLGDSNLFNRIMECLGSREHTDPFIVTEETLNWVKGELMQHNQPMNYKDRLDTMETNPLYALGILRASIATFDYMNTRSGPDVYGKTTNVLQDIYNQLISAQAMWELENPNEPVNIVQFFIEWFPDWYQTALVKARDFVRISIAEMRNIWEHKSGDDETRNIVLETLDSLVPRIIRMHIDTDWPIQFVT
;
A
#
# COMPACT_ATOMS: atom_id res chain seq x y z
N MET A 1 -25.51 -13.37 15.08
CA MET A 1 -24.07 -13.70 15.09
C MET A 1 -23.35 -12.65 14.26
N LEU A 2 -22.56 -11.79 14.90
CA LEU A 2 -21.65 -10.89 14.21
C LEU A 2 -20.44 -11.72 13.79
N THR A 3 -20.40 -12.14 12.52
CA THR A 3 -19.16 -12.63 11.91
C THR A 3 -18.15 -11.49 11.97
N CYS A 4 -16.96 -11.75 12.54
CA CYS A 4 -15.85 -10.80 12.50
C CYS A 4 -15.64 -10.39 11.05
N ARG A 5 -16.00 -9.15 10.71
CA ARG A 5 -15.66 -8.59 9.40
C ARG A 5 -14.14 -8.43 9.37
N PRO A 6 -13.45 -8.77 8.26
CA PRO A 6 -12.01 -8.57 8.16
C PRO A 6 -11.69 -7.10 8.41
N ALA A 7 -10.89 -6.81 9.44
CA ALA A 7 -10.31 -5.49 9.63
C ALA A 7 -9.15 -5.33 8.64
N GLU A 8 -9.20 -4.26 7.85
CA GLU A 8 -8.26 -3.95 6.78
C GLU A 8 -7.43 -2.72 7.16
N HIS A 9 -6.13 -2.77 6.84
CA HIS A 9 -5.23 -1.65 7.01
C HIS A 9 -5.26 -0.78 5.75
N PRO A 10 -5.49 0.54 5.81
CA PRO A 10 -5.42 1.41 4.64
C PRO A 10 -4.03 1.41 3.97
N VAL A 11 -2.97 1.22 4.78
CA VAL A 11 -1.60 0.99 4.33
C VAL A 11 -1.12 -0.33 4.92
N ASP A 12 -0.77 -1.29 4.07
CA ASP A 12 -0.37 -2.62 4.54
C ASP A 12 1.03 -2.63 5.16
N LYS A 13 1.19 -3.37 6.25
CA LYS A 13 2.46 -3.53 6.98
C LYS A 13 3.63 -4.00 6.12
N SER A 14 3.34 -4.83 5.12
CA SER A 14 4.34 -5.34 4.18
C SER A 14 4.97 -4.24 3.31
N VAL A 15 4.26 -3.13 3.07
CA VAL A 15 4.77 -1.97 2.29
C VAL A 15 5.99 -1.36 2.97
N MET A 16 6.03 -1.32 4.31
CA MET A 16 7.16 -0.73 5.03
C MET A 16 8.47 -1.51 4.85
N LYS A 17 8.39 -2.83 4.63
CA LYS A 17 9.59 -3.60 4.31
C LYS A 17 10.21 -3.13 2.99
N ALA A 18 9.39 -2.86 1.98
CA ALA A 18 9.87 -2.35 0.70
C ALA A 18 10.46 -0.94 0.86
N PHE A 19 9.78 -0.08 1.62
CA PHE A 19 10.27 1.27 1.94
C PHE A 19 11.72 1.26 2.46
N TYR A 20 12.03 0.47 3.48
CA TYR A 20 13.39 0.44 4.05
C TYR A 20 14.44 -0.07 3.06
N VAL A 21 14.09 -1.10 2.26
CA VAL A 21 15.00 -1.64 1.24
C VAL A 21 15.30 -0.60 0.16
N ASP A 22 14.27 0.11 -0.29
CA ASP A 22 14.36 1.12 -1.33
C ASP A 22 15.07 2.38 -0.84
N ALA A 23 14.81 2.79 0.42
CA ALA A 23 15.49 3.89 1.10
C ALA A 23 17.00 3.63 1.20
N ALA A 24 17.40 2.44 1.64
CA ALA A 24 18.81 2.06 1.72
C ALA A 24 19.51 2.06 0.34
N ARG A 25 18.75 1.80 -0.73
CA ARG A 25 19.25 1.82 -2.12
C ARG A 25 19.19 3.19 -2.78
N GLY A 26 18.45 4.15 -2.20
CA GLY A 26 18.17 5.44 -2.82
C GLY A 26 17.36 5.31 -4.12
N ARG A 27 16.46 4.32 -4.17
CA ARG A 27 15.65 4.01 -5.36
C ARG A 27 14.17 4.16 -5.05
N LEU A 28 13.43 4.66 -6.02
CA LEU A 28 11.97 4.67 -6.00
C LEU A 28 11.44 3.33 -6.53
N ALA A 29 10.18 3.03 -6.25
CA ALA A 29 9.56 1.76 -6.62
C ALA A 29 9.45 1.58 -8.15
N SER A 30 9.32 2.69 -8.87
CA SER A 30 9.40 2.78 -10.33
C SER A 30 10.79 2.47 -10.90
N GLY A 31 11.82 2.34 -10.05
CA GLY A 31 13.22 2.22 -10.45
C GLY A 31 13.95 3.56 -10.59
N GLY A 32 13.23 4.69 -10.42
CA GLY A 32 13.79 6.04 -10.38
C GLY A 32 14.83 6.22 -9.26
N GLN A 33 15.66 7.24 -9.39
CA GLN A 33 16.59 7.64 -8.34
C GLN A 33 15.89 8.65 -7.43
N ALA A 34 15.91 8.43 -6.11
CA ALA A 34 15.39 9.41 -5.15
C ALA A 34 16.31 10.63 -5.08
N SER A 35 15.74 11.83 -4.97
CA SER A 35 16.54 13.07 -4.92
C SER A 35 17.35 13.20 -3.62
N SER A 36 16.86 12.58 -2.54
CA SER A 36 17.52 12.49 -1.24
C SER A 36 18.77 11.60 -1.26
N GLY A 37 18.96 10.78 -2.30
CA GLY A 37 19.98 9.75 -2.34
C GLY A 37 19.68 8.56 -1.42
N PRO A 38 20.62 7.62 -1.26
CA PRO A 38 20.46 6.49 -0.36
C PRO A 38 20.52 6.91 1.10
N ILE A 39 19.65 6.33 1.91
CA ILE A 39 19.69 6.46 3.37
C ILE A 39 20.71 5.46 3.92
N PRO A 40 21.76 5.90 4.64
CA PRO A 40 22.79 5.01 5.17
C PRO A 40 22.21 3.91 6.06
N LEU A 41 22.69 2.67 5.93
CA LEU A 41 22.25 1.55 6.78
C LEU A 41 22.48 1.83 8.27
N ILE A 42 23.56 2.55 8.58
CA ILE A 42 23.91 2.92 9.96
C ILE A 42 22.83 3.79 10.63
N PHE A 43 22.05 4.55 9.86
CA PHE A 43 20.87 5.25 10.38
C PHE A 43 19.86 4.24 10.92
N PHE A 44 19.46 3.27 10.11
CA PHE A 44 18.47 2.26 10.50
C PHE A 44 18.95 1.36 11.64
N GLU A 45 20.24 1.02 11.67
CA GLU A 45 20.84 0.18 12.71
C GLU A 45 20.88 0.88 14.07
N ASN A 46 21.18 2.18 14.10
CA ASN A 46 21.38 2.92 15.35
C ASN A 46 20.11 3.63 15.85
N MET A 47 19.12 3.91 15.00
CA MET A 47 17.92 4.63 15.42
C MET A 47 17.17 4.01 16.61
N PRO A 48 17.06 2.67 16.76
CA PRO A 48 16.52 2.07 17.98
C PRO A 48 17.22 2.55 19.25
N GLY A 49 18.56 2.55 19.26
CA GLY A 49 19.35 2.98 20.42
C GLY A 49 19.32 4.48 20.64
N ILE A 50 19.31 5.28 19.57
CA ILE A 50 19.18 6.73 19.66
C ILE A 50 17.84 7.11 20.31
N GLY A 51 16.73 6.50 19.88
CA GLY A 51 15.41 6.78 20.45
C GLY A 51 15.30 6.52 21.96
N GLU A 52 16.08 5.57 22.48
CA GLU A 52 16.10 5.20 23.91
C GLU A 52 16.97 6.11 24.79
N LEU A 53 17.75 7.03 24.21
CA LEU A 53 18.57 7.97 25.00
C LEU A 53 17.68 8.86 25.89
N ASP A 54 18.09 9.09 27.14
CA ASP A 54 17.31 9.86 28.11
C ASP A 54 16.91 11.27 27.63
N ARG A 55 17.77 11.92 26.84
CA ARG A 55 17.50 13.24 26.23
C ARG A 55 16.32 13.23 25.24
N TYR A 56 15.92 12.05 24.75
CA TYR A 56 14.84 11.85 23.79
C TYR A 56 13.67 11.03 24.35
N ARG A 57 13.54 10.92 25.67
CA ARG A 57 12.43 10.20 26.32
C ARG A 57 11.03 10.60 25.82
N ASN A 58 10.87 11.83 25.28
CA ASN A 58 9.67 12.32 24.59
C ASN A 58 10.00 12.93 23.22
N GLY A 59 11.05 12.46 22.55
CA GLY A 59 11.54 13.04 21.31
C GLY A 59 10.67 12.73 20.09
N PHE A 60 9.90 11.64 20.15
CA PHE A 60 8.96 11.27 19.10
C PHE A 60 7.63 12.01 19.24
N THR A 61 7.12 12.49 18.10
CA THR A 61 5.76 13.03 18.03
C THR A 61 4.74 11.96 18.40
N LEU A 62 3.65 12.39 19.05
CA LEU A 62 2.53 11.53 19.44
C LEU A 62 1.87 10.92 18.20
N ILE A 63 1.44 9.66 18.32
CA ILE A 63 0.66 8.98 17.27
C ILE A 63 -0.81 9.25 17.53
N SER A 64 -1.54 9.66 16.49
CA SER A 64 -2.98 9.91 16.59
C SER A 64 -3.68 8.61 17.01
N GLY A 65 -4.62 8.68 17.96
CA GLY A 65 -5.29 7.48 18.49
C GLY A 65 -4.48 6.64 19.50
N ASN A 66 -3.16 6.84 19.61
CA ASN A 66 -2.31 6.21 20.63
C ASN A 66 -1.22 7.14 21.18
N ALA A 67 -1.64 8.22 21.86
CA ALA A 67 -0.74 9.24 22.40
C ALA A 67 0.18 8.75 23.54
N ASN A 68 -0.15 7.64 24.20
CA ASN A 68 0.61 7.14 25.35
C ASN A 68 1.54 5.97 25.00
N LEU A 69 1.87 5.79 23.71
CA LEU A 69 2.84 4.78 23.30
C LEU A 69 4.21 5.09 23.93
N GLY A 70 4.57 4.33 24.97
CA GLY A 70 5.83 4.43 25.69
C GLY A 70 7.03 3.75 25.00
N ASP A 71 6.90 3.44 23.71
CA ASP A 71 7.95 2.81 22.90
C ASP A 71 8.71 3.88 22.11
N SER A 72 10.03 3.96 22.33
CA SER A 72 10.92 4.89 21.63
C SER A 72 11.63 4.28 20.42
N ASN A 73 11.32 3.05 20.04
CA ASN A 73 11.87 2.41 18.85
C ASN A 73 11.11 2.88 17.60
N LEU A 74 11.80 3.59 16.70
CA LEU A 74 11.23 4.11 15.45
C LEU A 74 10.40 3.06 14.68
N PHE A 75 10.90 1.83 14.56
CA PHE A 75 10.22 0.79 13.78
C PHE A 75 8.92 0.37 14.44
N ASN A 76 8.91 0.18 15.76
CA ASN A 76 7.68 -0.15 16.49
C ASN A 76 6.67 1.00 16.39
N ARG A 77 7.13 2.26 16.47
CA ARG A 77 6.28 3.44 16.30
C ARG A 77 5.66 3.52 14.92
N ILE A 78 6.44 3.31 13.85
CA ILE A 78 5.92 3.24 12.47
C ILE A 78 4.89 2.11 12.34
N MET A 79 5.15 0.94 12.92
CA MET A 79 4.21 -0.17 12.89
C MET A 79 2.91 0.13 13.68
N GLU A 80 3.00 0.95 14.73
CA GLU A 80 1.85 1.43 15.48
C GLU A 80 1.00 2.44 14.69
N CYS A 81 1.62 3.31 13.88
CA CYS A 81 0.91 4.21 12.97
C CYS A 81 0.00 3.43 12.00
N LEU A 82 0.44 2.24 11.58
CA LEU A 82 -0.35 1.36 10.71
C LEU A 82 -1.51 0.69 11.44
N GLY A 83 -1.51 0.69 12.78
CA GLY A 83 -2.52 0.08 13.64
C GLY A 83 -2.05 -1.21 14.32
N SER A 84 -2.61 -1.46 15.49
CA SER A 84 -2.30 -2.58 16.37
C SER A 84 -3.58 -3.14 17.01
N ARG A 85 -3.45 -4.18 17.85
CA ARG A 85 -4.61 -4.67 18.63
C ARG A 85 -5.15 -3.62 19.60
N GLU A 86 -4.29 -2.71 20.05
CA GLU A 86 -4.59 -1.66 21.02
C GLU A 86 -4.86 -0.30 20.35
N HIS A 87 -4.44 -0.13 19.09
CA HIS A 87 -4.70 1.03 18.25
C HIS A 87 -5.46 0.62 16.97
N THR A 88 -6.78 0.59 17.08
CA THR A 88 -7.67 0.10 16.01
C THR A 88 -8.20 1.18 15.08
N ASP A 89 -7.99 2.47 15.41
CA ASP A 89 -8.53 3.62 14.68
C ASP A 89 -8.18 3.62 13.18
N PRO A 90 -6.98 3.16 12.75
CA PRO A 90 -6.64 3.08 11.33
C PRO A 90 -7.46 2.04 10.55
N PHE A 91 -8.04 1.03 11.21
CA PHE A 91 -8.69 -0.08 10.52
C PHE A 91 -9.99 0.32 9.82
N ILE A 92 -10.26 -0.37 8.70
CA ILE A 92 -11.46 -0.22 7.90
C ILE A 92 -12.12 -1.60 7.72
N VAL A 93 -13.44 -1.59 7.57
CA VAL A 93 -14.19 -2.80 7.23
C VAL A 93 -14.35 -2.86 5.71
N THR A 94 -13.96 -3.98 5.12
CA THR A 94 -14.11 -4.22 3.68
C THR A 94 -14.53 -5.66 3.38
N GLU A 95 -14.87 -5.94 2.12
CA GLU A 95 -15.16 -7.29 1.63
C GLU A 95 -13.86 -8.08 1.46
N GLU A 96 -13.91 -9.39 1.74
CA GLU A 96 -12.71 -10.23 1.86
C GLU A 96 -11.90 -10.32 0.57
N THR A 97 -12.57 -10.48 -0.58
CA THR A 97 -11.92 -10.53 -1.90
C THR A 97 -11.24 -9.21 -2.22
N LEU A 98 -11.94 -8.09 -1.98
CA LEU A 98 -11.38 -6.75 -2.18
C LEU A 98 -10.16 -6.51 -1.28
N ASN A 99 -10.22 -6.91 0.00
CA ASN A 99 -9.10 -6.79 0.94
C ASN A 99 -7.87 -7.54 0.42
N TRP A 100 -8.05 -8.81 0.05
CA TRP A 100 -6.95 -9.64 -0.42
C TRP A 100 -6.35 -9.10 -1.73
N VAL A 101 -7.19 -8.75 -2.71
CA VAL A 101 -6.72 -8.16 -3.98
C VAL A 101 -5.98 -6.85 -3.75
N LYS A 102 -6.49 -5.98 -2.86
CA LYS A 102 -5.79 -4.75 -2.47
C LYS A 102 -4.41 -5.07 -1.91
N GLY A 103 -4.32 -6.03 -0.98
CA GLY A 103 -3.05 -6.44 -0.37
C GLY A 103 -2.03 -6.94 -1.39
N GLU A 104 -2.45 -7.67 -2.41
CA GLU A 104 -1.55 -8.11 -3.50
C GLU A 104 -1.11 -6.93 -4.37
N LEU A 105 -2.07 -6.11 -4.85
CA LEU A 105 -1.77 -5.00 -5.76
C LEU A 105 -0.90 -3.92 -5.11
N MET A 106 -1.17 -3.59 -3.84
CA MET A 106 -0.39 -2.60 -3.09
C MET A 106 1.02 -3.08 -2.76
N GLN A 107 1.30 -4.38 -2.89
CA GLN A 107 2.65 -4.95 -2.82
C GLN A 107 3.29 -5.17 -4.20
N HIS A 108 2.65 -4.67 -5.26
CA HIS A 108 3.06 -4.85 -6.66
C HIS A 108 3.04 -6.30 -7.14
N ASN A 109 2.30 -7.17 -6.46
CA ASN A 109 2.05 -8.54 -6.91
C ASN A 109 0.85 -8.57 -7.87
N GLN A 110 0.69 -9.70 -8.55
CA GLN A 110 -0.49 -9.98 -9.37
C GLN A 110 -1.40 -10.95 -8.59
N PRO A 111 -2.68 -10.61 -8.34
CA PRO A 111 -3.61 -11.47 -7.61
C PRO A 111 -3.77 -12.89 -8.17
N MET A 112 -3.52 -13.10 -9.46
CA MET A 112 -3.55 -14.43 -10.10
C MET A 112 -2.16 -14.98 -10.47
N ASN A 113 -1.14 -14.68 -9.65
CA ASN A 113 0.22 -15.19 -9.89
C ASN A 113 0.43 -16.63 -9.38
N TYR A 114 -0.41 -17.56 -9.84
CA TYR A 114 -0.30 -18.98 -9.55
C TYR A 114 -0.12 -19.79 -10.84
N LYS A 115 0.43 -21.01 -10.71
CA LYS A 115 0.85 -21.84 -11.86
C LYS A 115 -0.31 -22.22 -12.79
N ASP A 116 -1.49 -22.33 -12.23
CA ASP A 116 -2.74 -22.79 -12.84
C ASP A 116 -3.69 -21.64 -13.21
N ARG A 117 -3.20 -20.41 -13.41
CA ARG A 117 -4.07 -19.25 -13.71
C ARG A 117 -4.95 -19.41 -14.95
N LEU A 118 -4.39 -19.95 -16.04
CA LEU A 118 -5.16 -20.13 -17.28
C LEU A 118 -6.20 -21.23 -17.11
N ASP A 119 -5.86 -22.29 -16.38
CA ASP A 119 -6.81 -23.34 -16.01
C ASP A 119 -7.94 -22.76 -15.16
N THR A 120 -7.63 -21.93 -14.16
CA THR A 120 -8.66 -21.28 -13.33
C THR A 120 -9.54 -20.32 -14.15
N MET A 121 -8.98 -19.56 -15.10
CA MET A 121 -9.77 -18.72 -16.02
C MET A 121 -10.73 -19.56 -16.88
N GLU A 122 -10.37 -20.81 -17.17
CA GLU A 122 -11.18 -21.73 -17.96
C GLU A 122 -12.20 -22.52 -17.13
N THR A 123 -11.82 -22.99 -15.94
CA THR A 123 -12.60 -23.92 -15.11
C THR A 123 -13.41 -23.21 -14.03
N ASN A 124 -12.99 -22.01 -13.62
CA ASN A 124 -13.70 -21.17 -12.66
C ASN A 124 -13.72 -19.70 -13.11
N PRO A 125 -14.37 -19.40 -14.24
CA PRO A 125 -14.33 -18.07 -14.86
C PRO A 125 -14.94 -16.98 -13.98
N LEU A 126 -16.01 -17.28 -13.23
CA LEU A 126 -16.67 -16.27 -12.39
C LEU A 126 -15.76 -15.80 -11.25
N TYR A 127 -14.96 -16.70 -10.69
CA TYR A 127 -13.94 -16.34 -9.70
C TYR A 127 -12.87 -15.45 -10.32
N ALA A 128 -12.32 -15.82 -11.49
CA ALA A 128 -11.34 -15.00 -12.20
C ALA A 128 -11.89 -13.60 -12.53
N LEU A 129 -13.13 -13.49 -13.01
CA LEU A 129 -13.81 -12.22 -13.24
C LEU A 129 -14.00 -11.42 -11.94
N GLY A 130 -14.29 -12.10 -10.82
CA GLY A 130 -14.35 -11.49 -9.50
C GLY A 130 -13.04 -10.80 -9.13
N ILE A 131 -11.90 -11.46 -9.36
CA ILE A 131 -10.57 -10.90 -9.12
C ILE A 131 -10.30 -9.68 -10.01
N LEU A 132 -10.67 -9.74 -11.30
CA LEU A 132 -10.49 -8.60 -12.21
C LEU A 132 -11.35 -7.41 -11.81
N ARG A 133 -12.60 -7.65 -11.40
CA ARG A 133 -13.50 -6.62 -10.89
C ARG A 133 -12.96 -6.00 -9.60
N ALA A 134 -12.50 -6.82 -8.66
CA ALA A 134 -11.88 -6.37 -7.42
C ALA A 134 -10.61 -5.54 -7.69
N SER A 135 -9.78 -5.96 -8.66
CA SER A 135 -8.55 -5.25 -9.02
C SER A 135 -8.80 -3.82 -9.53
N ILE A 136 -9.89 -3.64 -10.27
CA ILE A 136 -10.35 -2.31 -10.69
C ILE A 136 -10.93 -1.55 -9.48
N ALA A 137 -11.80 -2.20 -8.72
CA ALA A 137 -12.51 -1.59 -7.59
C ALA A 137 -11.58 -1.16 -6.45
N THR A 138 -10.41 -1.78 -6.29
CA THR A 138 -9.38 -1.39 -5.33
C THR A 138 -9.04 0.09 -5.43
N PHE A 139 -8.94 0.63 -6.65
CA PHE A 139 -8.56 2.03 -6.86
C PHE A 139 -9.70 2.99 -6.51
N ASP A 140 -10.94 2.65 -6.87
CA ASP A 140 -12.14 3.38 -6.42
C ASP A 140 -12.26 3.35 -4.89
N TYR A 141 -11.95 2.20 -4.27
CA TYR A 141 -11.95 2.02 -2.83
C TYR A 141 -10.92 2.92 -2.14
N MET A 142 -9.66 2.94 -2.60
CA MET A 142 -8.62 3.80 -2.02
C MET A 142 -8.97 5.29 -2.08
N ASN A 143 -9.72 5.72 -3.09
CA ASN A 143 -10.15 7.11 -3.25
C ASN A 143 -11.46 7.44 -2.52
N THR A 144 -12.03 6.50 -1.75
CA THR A 144 -13.30 6.72 -1.04
C THR A 144 -13.13 7.73 0.09
N ARG A 145 -13.86 8.85 -0.01
CA ARG A 145 -13.85 9.99 0.95
C ARG A 145 -15.09 10.09 1.83
N SER A 146 -16.06 9.19 1.65
CA SER A 146 -17.30 9.15 2.42
C SER A 146 -17.57 7.73 2.90
N GLY A 147 -18.37 7.56 3.96
CA GLY A 147 -18.57 6.25 4.58
C GLY A 147 -17.30 5.79 5.30
N PRO A 148 -16.61 4.71 4.87
CA PRO A 148 -15.38 4.24 5.52
C PRO A 148 -14.20 5.24 5.47
N ASP A 149 -14.25 6.25 4.59
CA ASP A 149 -13.23 7.30 4.43
C ASP A 149 -11.78 6.75 4.36
N VAL A 150 -11.55 5.88 3.39
CA VAL A 150 -10.25 5.22 3.16
C VAL A 150 -9.17 6.26 2.87
N TYR A 151 -9.50 7.29 2.09
CA TYR A 151 -8.57 8.36 1.75
C TYR A 151 -8.15 9.16 2.99
N GLY A 152 -9.10 9.57 3.83
CA GLY A 152 -8.83 10.29 5.07
C GLY A 152 -8.02 9.46 6.07
N LYS A 153 -8.37 8.19 6.25
CA LYS A 153 -7.60 7.28 7.12
C LYS A 153 -6.19 7.02 6.61
N THR A 154 -6.02 6.84 5.30
CA THR A 154 -4.69 6.75 4.67
C THR A 154 -3.90 8.02 4.96
N THR A 155 -4.49 9.21 4.77
CA THR A 155 -3.84 10.50 5.07
C THR A 155 -3.34 10.56 6.51
N ASN A 156 -4.16 10.17 7.49
CA ASN A 156 -3.78 10.19 8.90
C ASN A 156 -2.61 9.25 9.20
N VAL A 157 -2.62 8.04 8.64
CA VAL A 157 -1.52 7.07 8.78
C VAL A 157 -0.23 7.64 8.19
N LEU A 158 -0.29 8.25 7.01
CA LEU A 158 0.89 8.85 6.37
C LEU A 158 1.42 10.05 7.13
N GLN A 159 0.54 10.89 7.68
CA GLN A 159 0.92 12.00 8.54
C GLN A 159 1.65 11.50 9.78
N ASP A 160 1.15 10.45 10.43
CA ASP A 160 1.78 9.91 11.63
C ASP A 160 3.15 9.30 11.31
N ILE A 161 3.29 8.54 10.22
CA ILE A 161 4.59 8.01 9.76
C ILE A 161 5.55 9.16 9.46
N TYR A 162 5.12 10.15 8.70
CA TYR A 162 5.90 11.35 8.39
C TYR A 162 6.41 12.03 9.66
N ASN A 163 5.54 12.22 10.66
CA ASN A 163 5.92 12.80 11.94
C ASN A 163 6.96 11.96 12.69
N GLN A 164 6.85 10.62 12.67
CA GLN A 164 7.87 9.74 13.27
C GLN A 164 9.22 9.85 12.56
N LEU A 165 9.20 9.96 11.22
CA LEU A 165 10.41 10.10 10.42
C LEU A 165 11.09 11.46 10.64
N ILE A 166 10.34 12.55 10.80
CA ILE A 166 10.91 13.86 11.19
C ILE A 166 11.61 13.73 12.54
N SER A 167 10.94 13.19 13.55
CA SER A 167 11.52 13.03 14.89
C SER A 167 12.82 12.22 14.83
N ALA A 168 12.82 11.11 14.08
CA ALA A 168 14.01 10.28 13.91
C ALA A 168 15.15 11.01 13.19
N GLN A 169 14.85 11.74 12.11
CA GLN A 169 15.85 12.52 11.39
C GLN A 169 16.48 13.59 12.28
N ALA A 170 15.67 14.33 13.03
CA ALA A 170 16.15 15.36 13.95
C ALA A 170 17.05 14.78 15.06
N MET A 171 16.65 13.66 15.65
CA MET A 171 17.48 12.98 16.66
C MET A 171 18.81 12.50 16.07
N TRP A 172 18.77 11.94 14.85
CA TRP A 172 19.97 11.49 14.15
C TRP A 172 20.94 12.63 13.89
N GLU A 173 20.47 13.75 13.34
CA GLU A 173 21.30 14.92 13.03
C GLU A 173 21.93 15.53 14.28
N LEU A 174 21.23 15.46 15.42
CA LEU A 174 21.76 15.93 16.71
C LEU A 174 22.83 15.00 17.31
N GLU A 175 22.81 13.70 17.01
CA GLU A 175 23.87 12.75 17.45
C GLU A 175 25.01 12.62 16.42
N ASN A 176 24.71 12.84 15.14
CA ASN A 176 25.63 12.66 14.02
C ASN A 176 25.65 13.93 13.14
N PRO A 177 26.10 15.09 13.66
CA PRO A 177 25.99 16.38 12.98
C PRO A 177 26.76 16.48 11.66
N ASN A 178 27.73 15.58 11.43
CA ASN A 178 28.52 15.52 10.21
C ASN A 178 27.98 14.53 9.17
N GLU A 179 26.91 13.79 9.49
CA GLU A 179 26.34 12.74 8.64
C GLU A 179 24.81 12.90 8.50
N PRO A 180 24.31 14.05 8.00
CA PRO A 180 22.87 14.27 7.88
C PRO A 180 22.22 13.26 6.92
N VAL A 181 20.95 12.94 7.19
CA VAL A 181 20.15 12.03 6.35
C VAL A 181 18.84 12.69 5.95
N ASN A 182 18.34 12.36 4.77
CA ASN A 182 17.11 12.95 4.23
C ASN A 182 16.00 11.89 4.10
N ILE A 183 15.72 11.15 5.19
CA ILE A 183 14.70 10.09 5.20
C ILE A 183 13.29 10.64 4.99
N VAL A 184 13.03 11.87 5.46
CA VAL A 184 11.75 12.56 5.27
C VAL A 184 11.53 12.85 3.78
N GLN A 185 12.53 13.46 3.11
CA GLN A 185 12.47 13.71 1.68
C GLN A 185 12.34 12.41 0.87
N PHE A 186 13.02 11.34 1.29
CA PHE A 186 12.85 10.04 0.64
C PHE A 186 11.40 9.55 0.73
N PHE A 187 10.76 9.63 1.91
CA PHE A 187 9.38 9.18 2.12
C PHE A 187 8.36 9.94 1.26
N ILE A 188 8.49 11.26 1.16
CA ILE A 188 7.53 12.09 0.38
C ILE A 188 7.62 11.83 -1.13
N GLU A 189 8.77 11.39 -1.63
CA GLU A 189 8.93 10.97 -3.02
C GLU A 189 8.48 9.52 -3.23
N TRP A 190 8.91 8.63 -2.32
CA TRP A 190 8.73 7.20 -2.47
C TRP A 190 7.27 6.78 -2.36
N PHE A 191 6.51 7.35 -1.43
CA PHE A 191 5.15 6.88 -1.17
C PHE A 191 4.18 7.14 -2.34
N PRO A 192 4.12 8.34 -2.93
CA PRO A 192 3.35 8.57 -4.15
C PRO A 192 3.82 7.69 -5.32
N ASP A 193 5.14 7.56 -5.53
CA ASP A 193 5.71 6.72 -6.58
C ASP A 193 5.32 5.24 -6.42
N TRP A 194 5.31 4.73 -5.18
CA TRP A 194 4.90 3.36 -4.87
C TRP A 194 3.46 3.08 -5.31
N TYR A 195 2.52 3.98 -4.98
CA TYR A 195 1.10 3.82 -5.31
C TYR A 195 0.83 4.04 -6.80
N GLN A 196 1.52 4.97 -7.45
CA GLN A 196 1.44 5.12 -8.91
C GLN A 196 2.00 3.89 -9.64
N THR A 197 3.08 3.30 -9.12
CA THR A 197 3.63 2.04 -9.64
C THR A 197 2.64 0.88 -9.47
N ALA A 198 1.96 0.80 -8.33
CA ALA A 198 0.89 -0.18 -8.10
C ALA A 198 -0.24 -0.03 -9.13
N LEU A 199 -0.67 1.20 -9.43
CA LEU A 199 -1.67 1.48 -10.47
C LEU A 199 -1.23 1.00 -11.86
N VAL A 200 0.00 1.30 -12.27
CA VAL A 200 0.53 0.87 -13.57
C VAL A 200 0.54 -0.65 -13.68
N LYS A 201 1.09 -1.35 -12.67
CA LYS A 201 1.15 -2.81 -12.64
C LYS A 201 -0.22 -3.46 -12.61
N ALA A 202 -1.17 -2.88 -11.88
CA ALA A 202 -2.54 -3.36 -11.83
C ALA A 202 -3.25 -3.23 -13.18
N ARG A 203 -3.09 -2.08 -13.87
CA ARG A 203 -3.63 -1.90 -15.23
C ARG A 203 -3.08 -2.93 -16.20
N ASP A 204 -1.78 -3.19 -16.15
CA ASP A 204 -1.14 -4.22 -16.97
C ASP A 204 -1.67 -5.62 -16.68
N PHE A 205 -1.75 -5.98 -15.39
CA PHE A 205 -2.32 -7.25 -14.95
C PHE A 205 -3.75 -7.46 -15.47
N VAL A 206 -4.64 -6.48 -15.26
CA VAL A 206 -6.04 -6.57 -15.69
C VAL A 206 -6.12 -6.66 -17.22
N ARG A 207 -5.37 -5.84 -17.94
CA ARG A 207 -5.35 -5.84 -19.42
C ARG A 207 -4.91 -7.19 -19.98
N ILE A 208 -3.80 -7.74 -19.48
CA ILE A 208 -3.27 -9.04 -19.92
C ILE A 208 -4.28 -10.14 -19.60
N SER A 209 -4.81 -10.16 -18.38
CA SER A 209 -5.77 -11.19 -17.94
C SER A 209 -7.07 -11.16 -18.73
N ILE A 210 -7.59 -9.97 -19.10
CA ILE A 210 -8.75 -9.85 -19.98
C ILE A 210 -8.47 -10.45 -21.35
N ALA A 211 -7.29 -10.18 -21.93
CA ALA A 211 -6.93 -10.71 -23.24
C ALA A 211 -6.79 -12.25 -23.22
N GLU A 212 -6.12 -12.78 -22.19
CA GLU A 212 -5.98 -14.23 -21.98
C GLU A 212 -7.34 -14.92 -21.82
N MET A 213 -8.18 -14.39 -20.93
CA MET A 213 -9.51 -14.94 -20.67
C MET A 213 -10.42 -14.84 -21.90
N ARG A 214 -10.37 -13.73 -22.64
CA ARG A 214 -11.12 -13.60 -23.89
C ARG A 214 -10.71 -14.67 -24.91
N ASN A 215 -9.41 -14.87 -25.10
CA ASN A 215 -8.90 -15.87 -26.03
C ASN A 215 -9.36 -17.29 -25.66
N ILE A 216 -9.39 -17.64 -24.38
CA ILE A 216 -9.91 -18.94 -23.91
C ILE A 216 -11.39 -19.09 -24.29
N TRP A 217 -12.21 -18.11 -23.93
CA TRP A 217 -13.67 -18.24 -24.00
C TRP A 217 -14.24 -18.03 -25.40
N GLU A 218 -13.58 -17.26 -26.29
CA GLU A 218 -13.96 -17.15 -27.71
C GLU A 218 -13.81 -18.49 -28.46
N HIS A 219 -12.88 -19.34 -28.03
CA HIS A 219 -12.61 -20.64 -28.66
C HIS A 219 -13.25 -21.82 -27.91
N LYS A 220 -13.94 -21.56 -26.80
CA LYS A 220 -14.60 -22.60 -26.00
C LYS A 220 -15.93 -23.02 -26.62
N SER A 221 -16.06 -24.33 -26.85
CA SER A 221 -17.29 -24.95 -27.37
C SER A 221 -18.08 -25.65 -26.27
N GLY A 222 -19.41 -25.66 -26.37
CA GLY A 222 -20.29 -26.50 -25.55
C GLY A 222 -20.83 -25.85 -24.27
N ASP A 223 -20.49 -24.59 -23.98
CA ASP A 223 -21.00 -23.82 -22.85
C ASP A 223 -21.29 -22.35 -23.28
N ASP A 224 -22.32 -22.19 -24.10
CA ASP A 224 -22.65 -20.90 -24.72
C ASP A 224 -23.15 -19.87 -23.70
N GLU A 225 -23.84 -20.29 -22.64
CA GLU A 225 -24.35 -19.39 -21.59
C GLU A 225 -23.20 -18.77 -20.81
N THR A 226 -22.29 -19.59 -20.26
CA THR A 226 -21.14 -19.08 -19.52
C THR A 226 -20.22 -18.27 -20.42
N ARG A 227 -20.02 -18.69 -21.68
CA ARG A 227 -19.25 -17.93 -22.66
C ARG A 227 -19.80 -16.52 -22.84
N ASN A 228 -21.11 -16.37 -23.04
CA ASN A 228 -21.72 -15.05 -23.24
C ASN A 228 -21.54 -14.17 -22.01
N ILE A 229 -21.77 -14.70 -20.79
CA ILE A 229 -21.58 -13.97 -19.53
C ILE A 229 -20.13 -13.49 -19.38
N VAL A 230 -19.16 -14.36 -19.69
CA VAL A 230 -17.74 -14.04 -19.60
C VAL A 230 -17.39 -12.93 -20.58
N LEU A 231 -17.68 -13.10 -21.87
CA LEU A 231 -17.29 -12.14 -22.89
C LEU A 231 -17.95 -10.77 -22.68
N GLU A 232 -19.24 -10.73 -22.32
CA GLU A 232 -19.94 -9.48 -21.98
C GLU A 232 -19.32 -8.80 -20.75
N THR A 233 -18.97 -9.58 -19.72
CA THR A 233 -18.29 -9.03 -18.55
C THR A 233 -16.93 -8.45 -18.94
N LEU A 234 -16.13 -9.15 -19.74
CA LEU A 234 -14.84 -8.68 -20.19
C LEU A 234 -14.97 -7.37 -20.98
N ASP A 235 -15.95 -7.27 -21.88
CA ASP A 235 -16.27 -6.04 -22.62
C ASP A 235 -16.60 -4.88 -21.68
N SER A 236 -17.37 -5.14 -20.61
CA SER A 236 -17.71 -4.11 -19.62
C SER A 236 -16.51 -3.62 -18.78
N LEU A 237 -15.48 -4.46 -18.60
CA LEU A 237 -14.31 -4.14 -17.78
C LEU A 237 -13.26 -3.32 -18.53
N VAL A 238 -13.10 -3.54 -19.84
CA VAL A 238 -12.13 -2.81 -20.68
C VAL A 238 -12.20 -1.28 -20.50
N PRO A 239 -13.36 -0.60 -20.63
CA PRO A 239 -13.43 0.85 -20.47
C PRO A 239 -13.22 1.32 -19.02
N ARG A 240 -13.22 0.43 -18.04
CA ARG A 240 -12.93 0.76 -16.64
C ARG A 240 -11.42 0.83 -16.36
N ILE A 241 -10.60 0.10 -17.12
CA ILE A 241 -9.12 0.12 -16.95
C ILE A 241 -8.56 1.54 -17.11
N ILE A 242 -9.03 2.26 -18.12
CA ILE A 242 -8.58 3.63 -18.41
C ILE A 242 -8.97 4.60 -17.30
N ARG A 243 -10.07 4.32 -16.59
CA ARG A 243 -10.60 5.13 -15.49
C ARG A 243 -9.98 4.83 -14.13
N MET A 244 -9.25 3.71 -13.99
CA MET A 244 -8.50 3.41 -12.78
C MET A 244 -7.54 4.56 -12.50
N HIS A 245 -7.57 5.14 -11.31
CA HIS A 245 -6.65 6.18 -10.88
C HIS A 245 -6.48 6.06 -9.37
N ILE A 246 -5.37 6.57 -8.86
CA ILE A 246 -5.16 6.68 -7.42
C ILE A 246 -4.77 8.11 -7.10
N ASP A 247 -5.51 8.69 -6.17
CA ASP A 247 -5.19 10.00 -5.62
C ASP A 247 -3.94 9.83 -4.75
N THR A 248 -2.87 10.56 -5.06
CA THR A 248 -1.62 10.56 -4.29
C THR A 248 -1.27 11.94 -3.74
N ASP A 249 -2.22 12.87 -3.80
CA ASP A 249 -2.16 14.24 -3.29
C ASP A 249 -2.67 14.31 -1.83
N TRP A 250 -2.30 13.32 -1.01
CA TRP A 250 -2.65 13.31 0.40
C TRP A 250 -2.17 14.62 1.05
N PRO A 251 -3.04 15.35 1.76
CA PRO A 251 -2.72 16.65 2.33
C PRO A 251 -1.87 16.51 3.60
N ILE A 252 -0.68 15.91 3.46
CA ILE A 252 0.30 15.78 4.52
C ILE A 252 0.82 17.19 4.83
N GLN A 253 0.68 17.59 6.08
CA GLN A 253 1.22 18.85 6.58
C GLN A 253 2.71 18.69 6.76
N PHE A 254 3.47 19.13 5.76
CA PHE A 254 4.91 19.19 5.84
C PHE A 254 5.32 20.33 6.77
N VAL A 255 6.05 20.01 7.83
CA VAL A 255 6.68 21.01 8.67
C VAL A 255 8.01 21.36 7.99
N THR A 256 8.05 22.52 7.33
CA THR A 256 9.28 23.10 6.76
C THR A 256 10.10 23.82 7.82
#